data_AF-A0AAN9B7K4-F1
#
_entry.id   AF-A0AAN9B7K4-F1
#
_cell.length_a   1.000
_cell.length_b   1.000
_cell.length_c   1.000
_cell.angle_alpha   90.00
_cell.angle_beta   90.00
_cell.angle_gamma   90.00
#
_symmetry.space_group_name_H-M   'P 1'
#
loop_
_entity.id
_entity.type
_entity.pdbx_description
1 polymer ?
#
loop_
_entity_poly.entity_id
_entity_poly.type
_entity_poly.pdbx_seq_one_letter_code
_entity_poly.pdbx_strand_id
1 'polypeptide(L)'
;MSTVCSWFTFLCMRENNSQKPRKVHPNQSKYDAMVVWKGKADKPIKKSGSLAFEVILKPASNNSPLRPVSPPKSSRISLSEEDIKLKLQKAEERRQSLEAQRLEQLAKEREKAQEVLAKAAQESLQFSKATQEKLRRSMEANKENREAQIKALQERLREHANHIQEVCQASENMGKVCEEKLVSKMENALRNREEQLKALQERLLEHERRIEEVQKKKGMKQEENEMGDA
;
A
#
# COMPACT_ATOMS: atom_id res chain seq x y z
N MET A 1 -54.17 12.34 7.65
CA MET A 1 -54.54 10.96 7.99
C MET A 1 -53.66 10.56 9.17
N SER A 2 -53.99 10.94 10.41
CA SER A 2 -55.02 10.28 11.24
C SER A 2 -55.02 8.77 10.99
N THR A 3 -54.36 8.02 11.86
CA THR A 3 -55.02 7.08 12.79
C THR A 3 -53.99 6.39 13.67
N VAL A 4 -54.01 6.76 14.95
CA VAL A 4 -53.63 5.91 16.08
C VAL A 4 -54.83 5.00 16.35
N CYS A 5 -54.65 3.69 16.47
CA CYS A 5 -55.61 2.78 17.13
C CYS A 5 -54.84 1.50 17.50
N SER A 6 -54.42 1.29 18.75
CA SER A 6 -55.25 0.93 19.93
C SER A 6 -55.88 -0.45 19.76
N TRP A 7 -55.21 -1.46 20.32
CA TRP A 7 -55.77 -2.79 20.56
C TRP A 7 -55.79 -3.08 22.06
N PHE A 8 -57.03 -3.30 22.52
CA PHE A 8 -57.44 -4.11 23.67
C PHE A 8 -57.28 -3.57 25.09
N THR A 9 -58.27 -2.75 25.43
CA THR A 9 -59.08 -2.86 26.66
C THR A 9 -59.29 -4.29 27.16
N PHE A 10 -58.95 -4.56 28.43
CA PHE A 10 -59.71 -5.50 29.27
C PHE A 10 -59.35 -5.34 30.75
N LEU A 11 -60.18 -4.61 31.54
CA LEU A 11 -60.64 -5.00 32.88
C LEU A 11 -61.52 -3.91 33.49
N CYS A 12 -62.83 -4.03 33.27
CA CYS A 12 -63.86 -3.44 34.13
C CYS A 12 -65.09 -4.34 34.07
N MET A 13 -65.28 -5.16 35.10
CA MET A 13 -66.57 -5.74 35.52
C MET A 13 -66.42 -6.02 37.02
N ARG A 14 -66.90 -5.15 37.91
CA ARG A 14 -68.30 -4.87 38.29
C ARG A 14 -68.97 -6.11 38.89
N GLU A 15 -69.12 -6.03 40.21
CA GLU A 15 -69.90 -6.90 41.06
C GLU A 15 -71.31 -7.11 40.54
N ASN A 16 -71.83 -8.33 40.73
CA ASN A 16 -73.23 -8.52 41.08
C ASN A 16 -73.36 -9.64 42.10
N ASN A 17 -73.88 -9.23 43.25
CA ASN A 17 -74.16 -10.00 44.45
C ASN A 17 -75.45 -10.78 44.23
N SER A 18 -75.36 -12.11 44.12
CA SER A 18 -76.53 -12.99 44.19
C SER A 18 -76.43 -13.82 45.47
N GLN A 19 -76.90 -13.26 46.58
CA GLN A 19 -77.08 -14.02 47.82
C GLN A 19 -78.39 -14.81 47.77
N LYS A 20 -78.27 -16.14 47.80
CA LYS A 20 -79.38 -17.07 48.05
C LYS A 20 -79.91 -16.86 49.46
N PRO A 21 -81.22 -16.98 49.73
CA PRO A 21 -81.74 -16.90 51.09
C PRO A 21 -81.24 -18.08 51.91
N ARG A 22 -80.53 -17.81 53.02
CA ARG A 22 -80.16 -18.85 53.99
C ARG A 22 -81.36 -19.12 54.89
N LYS A 23 -81.83 -20.36 54.91
CA LYS A 23 -82.80 -20.84 55.90
C LYS A 23 -82.13 -20.82 57.29
N VAL A 24 -82.78 -20.20 58.26
CA VAL A 24 -82.32 -20.19 59.66
C VAL A 24 -82.93 -21.41 60.37
N HIS A 25 -82.09 -22.22 61.01
CA HIS A 25 -82.50 -23.34 61.86
C HIS A 25 -83.12 -22.80 63.18
N PRO A 26 -84.19 -23.42 63.73
CA PRO A 26 -85.00 -22.81 64.79
C PRO A 26 -84.41 -22.90 66.22
N ASN A 27 -83.12 -23.17 66.42
CA ASN A 27 -82.52 -23.33 67.75
C ASN A 27 -81.19 -22.57 67.93
N GLN A 28 -81.15 -21.27 67.59
CA GLN A 28 -79.98 -20.42 67.87
C GLN A 28 -80.29 -19.41 68.97
N SER A 29 -79.71 -19.65 70.15
CA SER A 29 -79.78 -18.80 71.35
C SER A 29 -79.27 -17.38 71.06
N LYS A 30 -79.97 -16.37 71.59
CA LYS A 30 -79.54 -14.96 71.58
C LYS A 30 -78.26 -14.84 72.43
N TYR A 31 -77.14 -14.47 71.81
CA TYR A 31 -75.96 -14.05 72.55
C TYR A 31 -76.22 -12.69 73.22
N ASP A 32 -75.95 -12.57 74.52
CA ASP A 32 -75.91 -11.28 75.22
C ASP A 32 -74.64 -10.52 74.80
N ALA A 33 -74.79 -9.41 74.07
CA ALA A 33 -73.68 -8.56 73.67
C ALA A 33 -73.32 -7.57 74.78
N MET A 34 -72.04 -7.48 75.14
CA MET A 34 -71.54 -6.38 75.99
C MET A 34 -71.07 -5.22 75.11
N VAL A 35 -71.68 -4.05 75.27
CA VAL A 35 -71.25 -2.81 74.61
C VAL A 35 -70.31 -2.07 75.55
N VAL A 36 -69.03 -2.00 75.19
CA VAL A 36 -68.03 -1.24 75.94
C VAL A 36 -67.88 0.12 75.27
N TRP A 37 -68.29 1.18 75.98
CA TRP A 37 -68.06 2.55 75.54
C TRP A 37 -66.61 2.91 75.75
N LYS A 38 -65.93 3.37 74.70
CA LYS A 38 -64.53 3.79 74.79
C LYS A 38 -64.45 5.16 75.46
N GLY A 39 -64.37 5.18 76.79
CA GLY A 39 -64.19 6.37 77.63
C GLY A 39 -64.23 6.02 79.12
N LYS A 40 -63.59 6.82 79.98
CA LYS A 40 -63.73 6.63 81.44
C LYS A 40 -65.21 6.83 81.82
N ALA A 41 -65.75 5.95 82.67
CA ALA A 41 -67.18 5.84 82.97
C ALA A 41 -67.84 7.18 83.39
N ASP A 42 -67.06 8.12 83.92
CA ASP A 42 -67.62 9.37 84.45
C ASP A 42 -67.62 10.55 83.46
N LYS A 43 -67.00 10.45 82.27
CA LYS A 43 -67.03 11.52 81.24
C LYS A 43 -66.91 10.96 79.81
N PRO A 44 -68.01 10.81 79.04
CA PRO A 44 -67.95 10.43 77.64
C PRO A 44 -67.31 11.56 76.80
N ILE A 45 -66.27 11.23 76.03
CA ILE A 45 -65.56 12.16 75.14
C ILE A 45 -66.49 12.48 73.96
N LYS A 46 -67.17 13.63 73.99
CA LYS A 46 -67.98 14.13 72.88
C LYS A 46 -67.05 14.71 71.80
N LYS A 47 -66.69 13.93 70.78
CA LYS A 47 -66.20 14.48 69.50
C LYS A 47 -67.39 14.63 68.57
N SER A 48 -67.61 15.83 68.02
CA SER A 48 -68.73 16.09 67.12
C SER A 48 -68.55 15.32 65.81
N GLY A 49 -69.40 14.31 65.58
CA GLY A 49 -69.58 13.73 64.25
C GLY A 49 -69.63 12.21 64.16
N SER A 50 -69.23 11.44 65.17
CA SER A 50 -69.44 9.98 65.15
C SER A 50 -69.38 9.33 66.53
N LEU A 51 -70.30 8.40 66.77
CA LEU A 51 -70.33 7.55 67.96
C LEU A 51 -69.50 6.29 67.66
N ALA A 52 -68.37 6.10 68.35
CA ALA A 52 -67.55 4.90 68.21
C ALA A 52 -67.65 4.05 69.48
N PHE A 53 -68.16 2.83 69.34
CA PHE A 53 -68.25 1.83 70.40
C PHE A 53 -67.62 0.52 69.94
N GLU A 54 -67.03 -0.21 70.87
CA GLU A 54 -66.45 -1.52 70.59
C GLU A 54 -67.46 -2.57 71.04
N VAL A 55 -67.97 -3.38 70.09
CA VAL A 55 -68.86 -4.51 70.39
C VAL A 55 -68.03 -5.76 70.43
N ILE A 56 -67.85 -6.31 71.62
CA ILE A 56 -67.14 -7.56 71.82
C ILE A 56 -68.20 -8.65 72.00
N LEU A 57 -68.43 -9.43 70.94
CA LEU A 57 -69.41 -10.53 70.96
C LEU A 57 -68.85 -11.79 71.65
N LYS A 58 -67.52 -11.97 71.62
CA LYS A 58 -66.76 -13.00 72.36
C LYS A 58 -65.40 -12.42 72.77
N PRO A 59 -64.90 -12.66 74.00
CA PRO A 59 -63.57 -12.23 74.39
C PRO A 59 -62.51 -12.87 73.48
N ALA A 60 -61.39 -12.18 73.28
CA ALA A 60 -60.30 -12.68 72.45
C ALA A 60 -59.82 -14.05 72.95
N SER A 61 -59.78 -15.04 72.07
CA SER A 61 -59.17 -16.34 72.35
C SER A 61 -57.66 -16.18 72.46
N ASN A 62 -57.02 -16.82 73.44
CA ASN A 62 -55.57 -16.77 73.66
C ASN A 62 -54.72 -17.36 72.51
N ASN A 63 -55.34 -17.91 71.47
CA ASN A 63 -54.67 -18.45 70.28
C ASN A 63 -54.57 -17.41 69.14
N SER A 64 -53.90 -16.29 69.38
CA SER A 64 -53.50 -15.40 68.27
C SER A 64 -52.25 -15.97 67.58
N PRO A 65 -52.22 -16.11 66.24
CA PRO A 65 -51.01 -16.55 65.55
C PRO A 65 -49.86 -15.58 65.86
N LEU A 66 -48.69 -16.11 66.23
CA LEU A 66 -47.50 -15.29 66.44
C LEU A 66 -47.24 -14.48 65.17
N ARG A 67 -47.23 -13.15 65.31
CA ARG A 67 -46.81 -12.28 64.21
C ARG A 67 -45.39 -12.68 63.81
N PRO A 68 -45.08 -12.76 62.50
CA PRO A 68 -43.72 -13.03 62.07
C PRO A 68 -42.81 -11.99 62.72
N VAL A 69 -41.63 -12.45 63.16
CA VAL A 69 -40.63 -11.60 63.81
C VAL A 69 -40.30 -10.47 62.83
N SER A 70 -40.87 -9.29 63.07
CA SER A 70 -40.54 -8.09 62.32
C SER A 70 -39.06 -7.80 62.52
N PRO A 71 -38.35 -7.32 61.48
CA PRO A 71 -36.92 -7.03 61.55
C PRO A 71 -36.57 -6.27 62.84
N PRO A 72 -35.47 -6.64 63.52
CA PRO A 72 -35.11 -6.03 64.79
C PRO A 72 -35.04 -4.50 64.64
N LYS A 73 -35.77 -3.78 65.50
CA LYS A 73 -35.86 -2.30 65.48
C LYS A 73 -34.51 -1.60 65.66
N SER A 74 -33.45 -2.34 65.98
CA SER A 74 -32.06 -1.86 66.05
C SER A 74 -31.45 -1.54 64.69
N SER A 75 -32.05 -1.98 63.57
CA SER A 75 -31.68 -1.51 62.23
C SER A 75 -32.26 -0.13 61.88
N ARG A 76 -32.96 0.53 62.81
CA ARG A 76 -33.21 1.99 62.75
C ARG A 76 -31.96 2.80 63.09
N ILE A 77 -30.79 2.35 62.63
CA ILE A 77 -29.68 3.25 62.37
C ILE A 77 -30.22 4.15 61.26
N SER A 78 -30.69 5.33 61.65
CA SER A 78 -31.06 6.38 60.71
C SER A 78 -29.88 6.53 59.77
N LEU A 79 -30.04 6.13 58.50
CA LEU A 79 -29.03 6.32 57.47
C LEU A 79 -28.53 7.75 57.60
N SER A 80 -27.23 7.92 57.88
CA SER A 80 -26.65 9.25 57.96
C SER A 80 -26.88 9.96 56.63
N GLU A 81 -27.02 11.28 56.65
CA GLU A 81 -27.11 12.08 55.42
C GLU A 81 -25.93 11.76 54.48
N GLU A 82 -24.75 11.48 55.06
CA GLU A 82 -23.54 11.06 54.36
C GLU A 82 -23.72 9.70 53.66
N ASP A 83 -24.32 8.71 54.31
CA ASP A 83 -24.57 7.37 53.72
C ASP A 83 -25.54 7.45 52.53
N ILE A 84 -26.53 8.35 52.61
CA ILE A 84 -27.49 8.57 51.54
C ILE A 84 -26.80 9.24 50.35
N LYS A 85 -26.01 10.30 50.58
CA LYS A 85 -25.23 10.98 49.54
C LYS A 85 -24.26 10.01 48.85
N LEU A 86 -23.55 9.18 49.62
CA LEU A 86 -22.62 8.20 49.08
C LEU A 86 -23.32 7.18 48.17
N LYS A 87 -24.50 6.69 48.55
CA LYS A 87 -25.29 5.77 47.70
C LYS A 87 -25.76 6.43 46.40
N LEU A 88 -26.15 7.71 46.44
CA LEU A 88 -26.54 8.47 45.26
C LEU A 88 -25.35 8.71 44.34
N GLN A 89 -24.20 9.13 44.88
CA GLN A 89 -22.95 9.30 44.13
C GLN A 89 -22.54 7.99 43.45
N LYS A 90 -22.55 6.86 44.16
CA LYS A 90 -22.23 5.55 43.57
C LYS A 90 -23.23 5.10 42.51
N ALA A 91 -24.48 5.56 42.54
CA ALA A 91 -25.45 5.31 41.48
C ALA A 91 -25.19 6.19 40.25
N GLU A 92 -24.79 7.44 40.48
CA GLU A 92 -24.39 8.37 39.44
C GLU A 92 -23.10 7.96 38.73
N GLU A 93 -22.06 7.57 39.47
CA GLU A 93 -20.81 7.04 38.90
C GLU A 93 -21.07 5.80 38.02
N ARG A 94 -21.96 4.89 38.43
CA ARG A 94 -22.36 3.74 37.59
C ARG A 94 -23.10 4.16 36.33
N ARG A 95 -23.92 5.21 36.40
CA ARG A 95 -24.60 5.75 35.22
C ARG A 95 -23.59 6.34 34.25
N GLN A 96 -22.67 7.17 34.76
CA GLN A 96 -21.62 7.81 33.98
C GLN A 96 -20.64 6.79 33.39
N SER A 97 -20.26 5.75 34.13
CA SER A 97 -19.35 4.72 33.61
C SER A 97 -19.95 3.91 32.46
N LEU A 98 -21.23 3.57 32.55
CA LEU A 98 -21.96 2.91 31.46
C LEU A 98 -22.12 3.82 30.24
N GLU A 99 -22.35 5.11 30.45
CA GLU A 99 -22.42 6.09 29.38
C GLU A 99 -21.06 6.27 28.70
N ALA A 100 -19.99 6.42 29.48
CA ALA A 100 -18.62 6.51 28.97
C ALA A 100 -18.23 5.27 28.16
N GLN A 101 -18.55 4.06 28.64
CA GLN A 101 -18.29 2.83 27.90
C GLN A 101 -19.01 2.78 26.55
N ARG A 102 -20.28 3.23 26.50
CA ARG A 102 -21.03 3.32 25.24
C ARG A 102 -20.43 4.34 24.28
N LEU A 103 -20.04 5.50 24.79
CA LEU A 103 -19.38 6.53 23.98
C LEU A 103 -18.03 6.06 23.43
N GLU A 104 -17.25 5.33 24.24
CA GLU A 104 -15.99 4.75 23.81
C GLU A 104 -16.19 3.70 22.70
N GLN A 105 -17.21 2.85 22.81
CA GLN A 105 -17.56 1.89 21.76
C GLN A 105 -17.96 2.60 20.45
N LEU A 106 -18.80 3.63 20.53
CA LEU A 106 -19.18 4.43 19.36
C LEU A 106 -17.99 5.18 18.74
N ALA A 107 -17.06 5.66 19.57
CA ALA A 107 -15.84 6.30 19.09
C ALA A 107 -14.95 5.29 18.33
N LYS A 108 -14.76 4.09 18.90
CA LYS A 108 -14.01 2.99 18.25
C LYS A 108 -14.64 2.56 16.92
N GLU A 109 -15.97 2.50 16.83
CA GLU A 109 -16.65 2.20 15.58
C GLU A 109 -16.45 3.29 14.52
N ARG A 110 -16.49 4.57 14.92
CA ARG A 110 -16.21 5.69 14.02
C ARG A 110 -14.77 5.70 13.52
N GLU A 111 -13.81 5.44 14.40
CA GLU A 111 -12.39 5.36 14.04
C GLU A 111 -12.16 4.25 13.01
N LYS A 112 -12.68 3.04 13.26
CA LYS A 112 -12.62 1.93 12.30
C LYS A 112 -13.25 2.27 10.96
N ALA A 113 -14.39 2.96 10.96
CA ALA A 113 -15.04 3.40 9.72
C ALA A 113 -14.14 4.37 8.92
N GLN A 114 -13.48 5.31 9.61
CA GLN A 114 -12.53 6.24 8.98
C GLN A 114 -11.29 5.51 8.45
N GLU A 115 -10.73 4.57 9.21
CA GLU A 115 -9.58 3.76 8.79
C GLU A 115 -9.90 2.95 7.53
N VAL A 116 -11.08 2.32 7.46
CA VAL A 116 -11.50 1.56 6.27
C VAL A 116 -11.61 2.47 5.05
N LEU A 117 -12.20 3.66 5.20
CA LEU A 117 -12.28 4.63 4.10
C LEU A 117 -10.91 5.13 3.66
N ALA A 118 -10.03 5.47 4.61
CA ALA A 118 -8.67 5.90 4.32
C ALA A 118 -7.87 4.80 3.61
N LYS A 119 -8.00 3.54 4.06
CA LYS A 119 -7.35 2.39 3.45
C LYS A 119 -7.85 2.12 2.03
N ALA A 120 -9.16 2.18 1.81
CA ALA A 120 -9.74 2.03 0.48
C ALA A 120 -9.23 3.12 -0.48
N ALA A 121 -9.15 4.38 -0.02
CA ALA A 121 -8.57 5.46 -0.80
C ALA A 121 -7.07 5.24 -1.08
N GLN A 122 -6.31 4.78 -0.09
CA GLN A 122 -4.89 4.47 -0.25
C GLN A 122 -4.64 3.35 -1.26
N GLU A 123 -5.41 2.26 -1.21
CA GLU A 123 -5.31 1.15 -2.16
C GLU A 123 -5.62 1.61 -3.60
N SER A 124 -6.65 2.46 -3.77
CA SER A 124 -6.96 3.06 -5.07
C SER A 124 -5.80 3.90 -5.61
N LEU A 125 -5.19 4.73 -4.76
CA LEU A 125 -4.03 5.54 -5.14
C LEU A 125 -2.80 4.68 -5.44
N GLN A 126 -2.55 3.63 -4.67
CA GLN A 126 -1.46 2.68 -4.92
C GLN A 126 -1.65 1.95 -6.25
N PHE A 127 -2.87 1.51 -6.55
CA PHE A 127 -3.19 0.87 -7.81
C PHE A 127 -2.96 1.80 -9.00
N SER A 128 -3.44 3.05 -8.91
CA SER A 128 -3.22 4.07 -9.93
C SER A 128 -1.72 4.31 -10.17
N LYS A 129 -0.94 4.52 -9.09
CA LYS A 129 0.51 4.73 -9.18
C LYS A 129 1.25 3.53 -9.77
N ALA A 130 0.95 2.32 -9.30
CA ALA A 130 1.59 1.10 -9.80
C ALA A 130 1.28 0.86 -11.28
N THR A 131 0.05 1.15 -11.72
CA THR A 131 -0.36 1.04 -13.12
C THR A 131 0.34 2.07 -13.98
N GLN A 132 0.44 3.32 -13.51
CA GLN A 132 1.16 4.38 -14.20
C GLN A 132 2.66 4.04 -14.35
N GLU A 133 3.31 3.58 -13.28
CA GLU A 133 4.71 3.17 -13.34
C GLU A 133 4.93 1.97 -14.28
N LYS A 134 4.04 0.98 -14.25
CA LYS A 134 4.12 -0.18 -15.14
C LYS A 134 4.00 0.24 -16.61
N LEU A 135 3.06 1.14 -16.92
CA LEU A 135 2.92 1.70 -18.26
C LEU A 135 4.18 2.46 -18.66
N ARG A 136 4.70 3.32 -17.77
CA ARG A 136 5.92 4.10 -18.04
C ARG A 136 7.11 3.19 -18.36
N ARG A 137 7.38 2.19 -17.52
CA ARG A 137 8.44 1.19 -17.74
C ARG A 137 8.26 0.45 -19.07
N SER A 138 7.03 0.05 -19.40
CA SER A 138 6.74 -0.63 -20.66
C SER A 138 7.01 0.25 -21.88
N MET A 139 6.69 1.54 -21.80
CA MET A 139 6.95 2.49 -22.89
C MET A 139 8.43 2.81 -23.03
N GLU A 140 9.14 2.98 -21.91
CA GLU A 140 10.59 3.17 -21.88
C GLU A 140 11.31 1.97 -22.51
N ALA A 141 11.00 0.74 -22.08
CA ALA A 141 11.58 -0.47 -22.64
C ALA A 141 11.27 -0.64 -24.14
N ASN A 142 10.05 -0.31 -24.58
CA ASN A 142 9.71 -0.36 -26.00
C ASN A 142 10.53 0.64 -26.82
N LYS A 143 10.69 1.86 -26.31
CA LYS A 143 11.50 2.91 -26.94
C LYS A 143 12.96 2.47 -27.05
N GLU A 144 13.55 2.00 -25.96
CA GLU A 144 14.94 1.51 -25.94
C GLU A 144 15.14 0.33 -26.91
N ASN A 145 14.22 -0.62 -26.95
CA ASN A 145 14.27 -1.73 -27.90
C ASN A 145 14.21 -1.26 -29.35
N ARG A 146 13.34 -0.29 -29.65
CA ARG A 146 13.24 0.29 -31.00
C ARG A 146 14.52 1.03 -31.38
N GLU A 147 15.07 1.82 -30.47
CA GLU A 147 16.32 2.54 -30.69
C GLU A 147 17.50 1.59 -30.87
N ALA A 148 17.58 0.51 -30.08
CA ALA A 148 18.60 -0.53 -30.21
C ALA A 148 18.53 -1.23 -31.58
N GLN A 149 17.33 -1.58 -32.06
CA GLN A 149 17.14 -2.17 -33.38
C GLN A 149 17.59 -1.24 -34.51
N ILE A 150 17.22 0.05 -34.44
CA ILE A 150 17.63 1.05 -35.42
C ILE A 150 19.15 1.22 -35.40
N LYS A 151 19.75 1.33 -34.22
CA LYS A 151 21.20 1.49 -34.05
C LYS A 151 21.95 0.29 -34.62
N ALA A 152 21.51 -0.94 -34.33
CA ALA A 152 22.10 -2.16 -34.86
C ALA A 152 21.98 -2.25 -36.39
N LEU A 153 20.90 -1.72 -36.98
CA LEU A 153 20.78 -1.63 -38.44
C LEU A 153 21.76 -0.60 -39.01
N GLN A 154 21.84 0.59 -38.40
CA GLN A 154 22.76 1.65 -38.83
C GLN A 154 24.23 1.21 -38.75
N GLU A 155 24.59 0.46 -37.71
CA GLU A 155 25.93 -0.08 -37.51
C GLU A 155 26.29 -1.08 -38.62
N ARG A 156 25.41 -2.06 -38.91
CA ARG A 156 25.61 -2.99 -40.03
C ARG A 156 25.76 -2.29 -41.38
N LEU A 157 24.97 -1.24 -41.63
CA LEU A 157 25.08 -0.46 -42.86
C LEU A 157 26.41 0.31 -42.93
N ARG A 158 26.88 0.84 -41.80
CA ARG A 158 28.18 1.54 -41.71
C ARG A 158 29.34 0.57 -41.94
N GLU A 159 29.31 -0.61 -41.31
CA GLU A 159 30.30 -1.67 -41.53
C GLU A 159 30.36 -2.09 -42.99
N HIS A 160 29.20 -2.28 -43.63
CA HIS A 160 29.14 -2.61 -45.05
C HIS A 160 29.72 -1.50 -45.94
N ALA A 161 29.43 -0.23 -45.64
CA ALA A 161 30.01 0.91 -46.36
C ALA A 161 31.54 0.97 -46.21
N ASN A 162 32.04 0.76 -45.00
CA ASN A 162 33.48 0.69 -44.72
C ASN A 162 34.13 -0.46 -45.49
N HIS A 163 33.50 -1.64 -45.51
CA HIS A 163 34.01 -2.78 -46.24
C HIS A 163 34.09 -2.52 -47.75
N ILE A 164 33.07 -1.89 -48.35
CA ILE A 164 33.12 -1.48 -49.76
C ILE A 164 34.32 -0.55 -49.98
N GLN A 165 34.51 0.44 -49.12
CA GLN A 165 35.63 1.38 -49.23
C GLN A 165 36.98 0.65 -49.15
N GLU A 166 37.15 -0.28 -48.22
CA GLU A 166 38.35 -1.11 -48.09
C GLU A 166 38.62 -1.91 -49.37
N VAL A 167 37.59 -2.54 -49.95
CA VAL A 167 37.72 -3.30 -51.20
C VAL A 167 38.10 -2.40 -52.37
N CYS A 168 37.49 -1.21 -52.49
CA CYS A 168 37.85 -0.22 -53.51
C CYS A 168 39.32 0.22 -53.38
N GLN A 169 39.74 0.59 -52.17
CA GLN A 169 41.12 1.00 -51.89
C GLN A 169 42.11 -0.13 -52.17
N ALA A 170 41.78 -1.37 -51.80
CA ALA A 170 42.61 -2.53 -52.09
C ALA A 170 42.76 -2.73 -53.61
N SER A 171 41.68 -2.60 -54.38
CA SER A 171 41.74 -2.71 -55.84
C SER A 171 42.57 -1.59 -56.48
N GLU A 172 42.43 -0.35 -56.02
CA GLU A 172 43.23 0.79 -56.49
C GLU A 172 44.72 0.61 -56.18
N ASN A 173 45.05 0.16 -54.97
CA ASN A 173 46.43 -0.10 -54.56
C ASN A 173 47.06 -1.22 -55.38
N MET A 174 46.30 -2.28 -55.67
CA MET A 174 46.76 -3.34 -56.56
C MET A 174 47.03 -2.83 -57.99
N GLY A 175 46.20 -1.90 -58.49
CA GLY A 175 46.45 -1.22 -59.76
C GLY A 175 47.78 -0.46 -59.75
N LYS A 176 48.00 0.40 -58.76
CA LYS A 176 49.24 1.17 -58.60
C LYS A 176 50.48 0.26 -58.50
N VAL A 177 50.42 -0.80 -57.71
CA VAL A 177 51.53 -1.77 -57.58
C VAL A 177 51.83 -2.46 -58.91
N CYS A 178 50.82 -2.79 -59.70
CA CYS A 178 51.02 -3.35 -61.04
C CYS A 178 51.66 -2.35 -62.01
N GLU A 179 51.22 -1.09 -61.98
CA GLU A 179 51.80 0.00 -62.77
C GLU A 179 53.27 0.26 -62.39
N GLU A 180 53.58 0.36 -61.10
CA GLU A 180 54.95 0.52 -60.59
C GLU A 180 55.85 -0.65 -61.02
N LYS A 181 55.36 -1.89 -60.94
CA LYS A 181 56.10 -3.07 -61.41
C LYS A 181 56.36 -3.01 -62.92
N LEU A 182 55.40 -2.52 -63.71
CA LEU A 182 55.57 -2.35 -65.15
C LEU A 182 56.62 -1.29 -65.46
N VAL A 183 56.52 -0.12 -64.83
CA VAL A 183 57.48 0.99 -64.98
C VAL A 183 58.88 0.54 -64.59
N SER A 184 59.04 -0.10 -63.42
CA SER A 184 60.35 -0.61 -62.96
C SER A 184 60.97 -1.60 -63.97
N LYS A 185 60.17 -2.48 -64.58
CA LYS A 185 60.67 -3.39 -65.63
C LYS A 185 61.13 -2.63 -66.87
N MET A 186 60.40 -1.60 -67.30
CA MET A 186 60.79 -0.75 -68.44
C MET A 186 62.08 0.02 -68.14
N GLU A 187 62.20 0.62 -66.96
CA GLU A 187 63.41 1.34 -66.53
C GLU A 187 64.63 0.42 -66.45
N ASN A 188 64.48 -0.78 -65.91
CA ASN A 188 65.57 -1.77 -65.87
C ASN A 188 65.99 -2.19 -67.29
N ALA A 189 65.03 -2.43 -68.19
CA ALA A 189 65.33 -2.77 -69.58
C ALA A 189 66.06 -1.63 -70.32
N LEU A 190 65.65 -0.37 -70.08
CA LEU A 190 66.33 0.80 -70.62
C LEU A 190 67.75 0.94 -70.07
N ARG A 191 67.94 0.81 -68.74
CA ARG A 191 69.27 0.83 -68.12
C ARG A 191 70.20 -0.22 -68.70
N ASN A 192 69.73 -1.46 -68.83
CA ASN A 192 70.52 -2.54 -69.43
C ASN A 192 70.93 -2.23 -70.87
N ARG A 193 70.04 -1.63 -71.68
CA ARG A 193 70.35 -1.23 -73.05
C ARG A 193 71.38 -0.10 -73.09
N GLU A 194 71.24 0.89 -72.22
CA GLU A 194 72.20 2.00 -72.10
C GLU A 194 73.58 1.50 -71.67
N GLU A 195 73.65 0.57 -70.72
CA GLU A 195 74.89 -0.08 -70.30
C GLU A 195 75.55 -0.85 -71.44
N GLN A 196 74.77 -1.61 -72.22
CA GLN A 196 75.27 -2.31 -73.41
C GLN A 196 75.83 -1.34 -74.45
N LEU A 197 75.13 -0.23 -74.71
CA LEU A 197 75.58 0.80 -75.66
C LEU A 197 76.86 1.49 -75.17
N LYS A 198 76.92 1.85 -73.88
CA LYS A 198 78.12 2.42 -73.26
C LYS A 198 79.30 1.47 -73.34
N ALA A 199 79.11 0.19 -73.02
CA ALA A 199 80.16 -0.82 -73.12
C ALA A 199 80.67 -1.00 -74.56
N LEU A 200 79.79 -0.91 -75.57
CA LEU A 200 80.20 -0.91 -76.97
C LEU A 200 81.02 0.35 -77.34
N GLN A 201 80.58 1.52 -76.91
CA GLN A 201 81.31 2.78 -77.12
C GLN A 201 82.69 2.75 -76.46
N GLU A 202 82.80 2.24 -75.23
CA GLU A 202 84.07 2.08 -74.52
C GLU A 202 85.03 1.14 -75.26
N ARG A 203 84.54 0.02 -75.80
CA ARG A 203 85.36 -0.89 -76.61
C ARG A 203 85.87 -0.22 -77.89
N LEU A 204 85.05 0.60 -78.55
CA LEU A 204 85.46 1.35 -79.73
C LEU A 204 86.55 2.38 -79.38
N LEU A 205 86.36 3.16 -78.32
CA LEU A 205 87.36 4.11 -77.82
C LEU A 205 88.67 3.41 -77.40
N GLU A 206 88.59 2.24 -76.77
CA GLU A 206 89.77 1.46 -76.44
C GLU A 206 90.52 0.98 -77.69
N HIS A 207 89.79 0.56 -78.73
CA HIS A 207 90.37 0.18 -80.01
C HIS A 207 91.08 1.38 -80.67
N GLU A 208 90.48 2.56 -80.66
CA GLU A 208 91.09 3.80 -81.14
C GLU A 208 92.39 4.12 -80.38
N ARG A 209 92.37 4.08 -79.03
CA ARG A 209 93.57 4.27 -78.20
C ARG A 209 94.67 3.28 -78.55
N ARG A 210 94.34 2.00 -78.74
CA ARG A 210 95.31 0.97 -79.15
C ARG A 210 95.91 1.26 -80.53
N ILE A 211 95.10 1.73 -81.49
CA ILE A 211 95.61 2.16 -82.80
C ILE A 211 96.62 3.31 -82.63
N GLU A 212 96.28 4.33 -81.85
CA GLU A 212 97.16 5.47 -81.59
C GLU A 212 98.48 5.03 -80.92
N GLU A 213 98.41 4.14 -79.93
CA GLU A 213 99.60 3.58 -79.27
C GLU A 213 100.49 2.81 -80.24
N VAL A 214 99.91 1.98 -81.12
CA VAL A 214 100.67 1.24 -82.14
C VAL A 214 101.30 2.21 -83.14
N GLN A 215 100.59 3.25 -83.56
CA GLN A 215 101.13 4.29 -84.44
C GLN A 215 102.29 5.03 -83.79
N LYS A 216 102.17 5.45 -82.52
CA LYS A 216 103.25 6.06 -81.74
C LYS A 216 104.47 5.14 -81.61
N LYS A 217 104.26 3.87 -81.25
CA LYS A 217 105.33 2.86 -81.16
C LYS A 217 106.03 2.64 -82.51
N LYS A 218 105.30 2.70 -83.62
CA LYS A 218 105.88 2.61 -84.97
C LYS A 218 106.74 3.83 -85.30
N GLY A 219 106.28 5.04 -84.97
CA GLY A 219 107.05 6.28 -85.14
C GLY A 219 108.35 6.26 -84.32
N MET A 220 108.28 5.90 -83.03
CA MET A 220 109.46 5.80 -82.17
C MET A 220 110.49 4.77 -82.67
N LYS A 221 110.05 3.62 -83.19
CA LYS A 221 110.97 2.62 -83.79
C LYS A 221 111.63 3.11 -85.08
N GLN A 222 110.98 4.00 -85.83
CA GLN A 222 111.58 4.62 -87.01
C GLN A 222 112.63 5.66 -86.59
N GLU A 223 112.35 6.47 -85.56
CA GLU A 223 113.30 7.43 -84.98
C GLU A 223 114.50 6.73 -84.29
N GLU A 224 114.30 5.60 -83.61
CA GLU A 224 115.40 4.79 -83.02
C GLU A 224 116.29 4.15 -84.10
N ASN A 225 115.71 3.71 -85.23
CA ASN A 225 116.49 3.21 -86.36
C ASN A 225 117.27 4.33 -87.08
N GLU A 226 116.73 5.56 -87.11
CA GLU A 226 117.41 6.73 -87.69
C GLU A 226 118.51 7.31 -86.77
N MET A 227 118.43 7.12 -85.46
CA MET A 227 119.51 7.46 -84.51
C MET A 227 120.55 6.36 -84.29
N GLY A 228 120.29 5.12 -84.71
CA GLY A 228 121.24 4.00 -84.62
C GLY A 228 122.26 3.92 -85.76
N ASP A 229 122.05 4.68 -86.85
CA ASP A 229 122.90 4.72 -88.05
C ASP A 229 123.70 6.05 -88.18
N ALA A 230 123.86 6.81 -87.10
CA ALA A 230 124.72 8.00 -87.00
C ALA A 230 125.87 7.78 -86.01
#